data_AF-A0A7J6SQA0-F1
#
_entry.id   AF-A0A7J6SQA0-F1
#
_cell.length_a   1.000
_cell.length_b   1.000
_cell.length_c   1.000
_cell.angle_alpha   90.00
_cell.angle_beta   90.00
_cell.angle_gamma   90.00
#
_symmetry.space_group_name_H-M   'P 1'
#
loop_
_entity.id
_entity.type
_entity.pdbx_description
1 polymer ?
#
loop_
_entity_poly.entity_id
_entity_poly.type
_entity_poly.pdbx_seq_one_letter_code
_entity_poly.pdbx_strand_id
1 'polypeptide(L)'
;MAKTGVKYVEAVARDYPIGMYFEANGHGTVVFKPQALAKFNSVLADEKASAAAREAASRLIGLSWLINQAVGDAISDFLAVEAVLAVNGWSIGEWDAMYEDLPSRQGKIFVKDRTVVQCTDDETAAIAPAELQPAIDALVAKRECGRAFVRPSGTEDAVRIYAEAKTEKDANELAFEVAKA
;
A
#
# COMPACT_ATOMS: atom_id res chain seq x y z
N MET A 1 5.83 -6.02 -4.60
CA MET A 1 4.38 -6.11 -4.36
C MET A 1 4.10 -7.42 -3.64
N ALA A 2 3.03 -7.47 -2.86
CA ALA A 2 2.63 -8.67 -2.12
C ALA A 2 1.12 -8.87 -2.26
N LYS A 3 0.67 -10.10 -2.03
CA LYS A 3 -0.74 -10.43 -1.92
C LYS A 3 -1.44 -9.53 -0.91
N THR A 4 -2.73 -9.24 -1.13
CA THR A 4 -3.52 -8.48 -0.15
C THR A 4 -3.60 -9.23 1.18
N GLY A 5 -3.50 -8.49 2.28
CA GLY A 5 -3.62 -8.97 3.64
C GLY A 5 -2.33 -8.83 4.41
N VAL A 6 -2.47 -8.32 5.64
CA VAL A 6 -1.39 -8.00 6.60
C VAL A 6 -0.31 -9.07 6.66
N LYS A 7 -0.70 -10.35 6.74
CA LYS A 7 0.23 -11.49 6.78
C LYS A 7 1.26 -11.47 5.66
N TYR A 8 0.88 -11.10 4.45
CA TYR A 8 1.75 -11.13 3.27
C TYR A 8 2.58 -9.85 3.17
N VAL A 9 1.97 -8.68 3.36
CA VAL A 9 2.66 -7.39 3.29
C VAL A 9 3.68 -7.23 4.43
N GLU A 10 3.34 -7.68 5.64
CA GLU A 10 4.25 -7.65 6.78
C GLU A 10 5.45 -8.58 6.57
N ALA A 11 5.23 -9.78 6.01
CA ALA A 11 6.32 -10.72 5.72
C ALA A 11 7.37 -10.10 4.80
N VAL A 12 6.94 -9.38 3.76
CA VAL A 12 7.84 -8.65 2.85
C VAL A 12 8.48 -7.44 3.53
N ALA A 13 7.73 -6.68 4.33
CA ALA A 13 8.27 -5.53 5.06
C ALA A 13 9.41 -5.94 6.02
N ARG A 14 9.32 -7.13 6.61
CA ARG A 14 10.34 -7.70 7.50
C ARG A 14 11.64 -8.09 6.79
N ASP A 15 11.73 -8.04 5.46
CA ASP A 15 13.01 -8.20 4.76
C ASP A 15 13.92 -6.97 4.90
N TYR A 16 13.34 -5.80 5.17
CA TYR A 16 14.06 -4.53 5.24
C TYR A 16 14.51 -4.18 6.67
N PRO A 17 15.59 -3.38 6.84
CA PRO A 17 15.99 -2.86 8.15
C PRO A 17 14.90 -2.00 8.81
N ILE A 18 14.17 -1.25 7.99
CA ILE A 18 12.95 -0.52 8.35
C ILE A 18 11.94 -0.88 7.27
N GLY A 19 10.89 -1.61 7.65
CA GLY A 19 9.83 -2.03 6.74
C GLY A 19 8.58 -1.22 6.99
N MET A 20 8.05 -0.56 5.96
CA MET A 20 6.75 0.11 6.03
C MET A 20 5.77 -0.62 5.13
N TYR A 21 4.58 -0.91 5.65
CA TYR A 21 3.50 -1.48 4.85
C TYR A 21 2.18 -0.82 5.22
N PHE A 22 1.43 -0.39 4.21
CA PHE A 22 0.07 0.12 4.35
C PHE A 22 -0.77 -0.39 3.18
N GLU A 23 -1.97 -0.88 3.48
CA GLU A 23 -3.00 -1.15 2.49
C GLU A 23 -3.84 0.12 2.30
N ALA A 24 -4.40 0.32 1.10
CA ALA A 24 -5.19 1.53 0.78
C ALA A 24 -6.46 1.71 1.64
N ASN A 25 -6.86 0.69 2.42
CA ASN A 25 -7.95 0.77 3.39
C ASN A 25 -7.51 1.42 4.73
N GLY A 26 -6.24 1.80 4.86
CA GLY A 26 -5.65 2.42 6.05
C GLY A 26 -4.98 1.44 7.03
N HIS A 27 -5.03 0.13 6.80
CA HIS A 27 -4.37 -0.84 7.67
C HIS A 27 -2.87 -0.94 7.35
N GLY A 28 -2.01 -0.67 8.33
CA GLY A 28 -0.58 -0.76 8.15
C GLY A 28 0.20 -0.43 9.40
N THR A 29 1.52 -0.58 9.35
CA THR A 29 2.45 -0.10 10.38
C THR A 29 3.87 -0.03 9.83
N VAL A 30 4.82 0.39 10.67
CA VAL A 30 6.27 0.39 10.39
C VAL A 30 6.97 -0.55 11.38
N VAL A 31 7.81 -1.44 10.86
CA VAL A 31 8.61 -2.39 11.66
C VAL A 31 10.09 -2.06 11.57
N PHE A 32 10.80 -2.16 12.69
CA PHE A 32 12.23 -1.89 12.78
C PHE A 32 12.99 -3.14 13.17
N LYS A 33 14.02 -3.50 12.39
CA LYS A 33 14.94 -4.56 12.78
C LYS A 33 15.82 -4.11 13.94
N PRO A 34 16.19 -5.01 14.88
CA PRO A 34 17.11 -4.67 15.97
C PRO A 34 18.42 -4.04 15.51
N GLN A 35 18.94 -4.46 14.34
CA GLN A 35 20.17 -3.91 13.76
C GLN A 35 20.02 -2.44 13.34
N ALA A 36 18.83 -2.02 12.87
CA ALA A 36 18.57 -0.61 12.53
C ALA A 36 18.55 0.25 13.80
N LEU A 37 17.84 -0.21 14.84
CA LEU A 37 17.78 0.48 16.13
C LEU A 37 19.16 0.57 16.80
N ALA A 38 19.97 -0.50 16.73
CA ALA A 38 21.34 -0.47 17.24
C ALA A 38 22.20 0.61 16.55
N LYS A 39 22.03 0.78 15.24
CA LYS A 39 22.73 1.81 14.48
C LYS A 39 22.29 3.22 14.90
N PHE A 40 21.00 3.47 15.10
CA PHE A 40 20.53 4.77 15.59
C PHE A 40 21.06 5.07 16.99
N ASN A 41 21.03 4.09 17.90
CA ASN A 41 21.60 4.25 19.23
C ASN A 41 23.11 4.55 19.19
N SER A 42 23.87 3.91 18.28
CA SER A 42 25.30 4.22 18.13
C SER A 42 25.55 5.65 17.63
N VAL A 43 24.73 6.18 16.72
CA VAL A 43 24.85 7.56 16.25
C VAL A 43 24.50 8.55 17.37
N LEU A 44 23.48 8.24 18.16
CA LEU A 44 23.06 9.06 19.29
C LEU A 44 24.16 9.15 20.37
N ALA A 45 24.90 8.06 20.60
CA ALA A 45 25.98 7.97 21.59
C ALA A 45 27.34 8.48 21.09
N ASP A 46 27.56 8.61 19.78
CA ASP A 46 28.84 9.04 19.22
C ASP A 46 29.04 10.55 19.41
N GLU A 47 29.99 10.95 20.27
CA GLU A 47 30.39 12.34 20.55
C GLU A 47 30.96 13.09 19.33
N LYS A 48 31.34 12.38 18.26
CA LYS A 48 31.80 12.99 17.00
C LYS A 48 30.67 13.24 15.99
N ALA A 49 29.49 12.65 16.19
CA ALA A 49 28.34 12.88 15.33
C ALA A 49 27.87 14.34 15.38
N SER A 50 27.34 14.86 14.27
CA SER A 50 26.77 16.21 14.23
C SER A 50 25.49 16.28 15.07
N ALA A 51 25.14 17.49 15.54
CA ALA A 51 23.88 17.71 16.27
C ALA A 51 22.67 17.25 15.45
N ALA A 52 22.64 17.56 14.15
CA ALA A 52 21.58 17.14 13.23
C ALA A 52 21.49 15.60 13.10
N ALA A 53 22.63 14.90 13.04
CA ALA A 53 22.63 13.44 12.95
C ALA A 53 22.10 12.79 14.24
N ARG A 54 22.48 13.32 15.41
CA ARG A 54 21.96 12.86 16.70
C ARG A 54 20.47 13.14 16.85
N GLU A 55 20.01 14.31 16.42
CA GLU A 55 18.59 14.66 16.42
C GLU A 55 17.77 13.72 15.53
N ALA A 56 18.24 13.45 14.30
CA ALA A 56 17.61 12.50 13.41
C ALA A 56 17.56 11.08 14.00
N ALA A 57 18.66 10.61 14.61
CA ALA A 57 18.71 9.32 15.27
C ALA A 57 17.72 9.23 16.45
N SER A 58 17.65 10.29 17.27
CA SER A 58 16.68 10.40 18.37
C SER A 58 15.23 10.33 17.88
N ARG A 59 14.90 11.06 16.81
CA ARG A 59 13.56 11.04 16.19
C ARG A 59 13.20 9.65 15.64
N LEU A 60 14.13 8.96 14.98
CA LEU A 60 13.91 7.61 14.47
C LEU A 60 13.71 6.58 15.58
N ILE A 61 14.45 6.70 16.70
CA ILE A 61 14.21 5.88 17.89
C ILE A 61 12.83 6.18 18.47
N GLY A 62 12.47 7.45 18.61
CA GLY A 62 11.15 7.87 19.10
C GLY A 62 10.00 7.33 18.23
N LEU A 63 10.14 7.39 16.90
CA LEU A 63 9.17 6.81 15.96
C LEU A 63 8.99 5.30 16.18
N SER A 64 10.08 4.57 16.46
CA SER A 64 10.01 3.13 16.73
C SER A 64 9.25 2.78 18.02
N TRP A 65 9.13 3.73 18.95
CA TRP A 65 8.34 3.57 20.18
C TRP A 65 6.90 4.04 20.00
N LEU A 66 6.67 5.02 19.14
CA LEU A 66 5.35 5.55 18.85
C LEU A 66 4.52 4.59 18.00
N ILE A 67 5.14 4.00 16.96
CA ILE A 67 4.50 3.07 16.04
C ILE A 67 4.30 1.70 16.70
N ASN A 68 3.09 1.14 16.58
CA ASN A 68 2.79 -0.21 17.03
C ASN A 68 3.38 -1.26 16.07
N GLN A 69 4.54 -1.81 16.42
CA GLN A 69 5.26 -2.78 15.58
C GLN A 69 4.67 -4.20 15.60
N ALA A 70 3.60 -4.45 16.37
CA ALA A 70 2.97 -5.77 16.48
C ALA A 70 1.82 -5.95 15.48
N VAL A 71 1.03 -4.90 15.24
CA VAL A 71 -0.11 -4.87 14.31
C VAL A 71 -0.44 -3.41 14.00
N GLY A 72 -1.12 -3.15 12.88
CA GLY A 72 -1.61 -1.81 12.56
C GLY A 72 -2.54 -1.26 13.63
N ASP A 73 -2.32 0.00 13.99
CA ASP A 73 -2.95 0.69 15.10
C ASP A 73 -3.27 2.13 14.70
N ALA A 74 -4.54 2.39 14.44
CA ALA A 74 -4.98 3.68 13.90
C ALA A 74 -4.66 4.88 14.81
N ILE A 75 -4.58 4.69 16.14
CA ILE A 75 -4.24 5.78 17.06
C ILE A 75 -2.73 6.05 16.99
N SER A 76 -1.94 4.99 16.97
CA SER A 76 -0.48 5.07 16.78
C SER A 76 -0.13 5.72 15.44
N ASP A 77 -0.80 5.31 14.36
CA ASP A 77 -0.61 5.86 13.01
C ASP A 77 -1.01 7.34 12.96
N PHE A 78 -2.15 7.71 13.55
CA PHE A 78 -2.58 9.11 13.65
C PHE A 78 -1.52 9.97 14.34
N LEU A 79 -1.03 9.55 15.51
CA LEU A 79 0.00 10.29 16.24
C LEU A 79 1.31 10.38 15.46
N ALA A 80 1.68 9.32 14.73
CA ALA A 80 2.88 9.32 13.89
C ALA A 80 2.75 10.27 12.70
N VAL A 81 1.58 10.32 12.03
CA VAL A 81 1.29 11.30 10.97
C VAL A 81 1.40 12.73 11.51
N GLU A 82 0.74 13.04 12.63
CA GLU A 82 0.80 14.36 13.26
C GLU A 82 2.25 14.75 13.61
N ALA A 83 3.04 13.82 14.15
CA ALA A 83 4.45 14.06 14.46
C ALA A 83 5.29 14.34 13.20
N VAL A 84 5.07 13.61 12.11
CA VAL A 84 5.78 13.81 10.84
C VAL A 84 5.41 15.15 10.22
N LEU A 85 4.13 15.51 10.18
CA LEU A 85 3.68 16.81 9.67
C LEU A 85 4.27 17.96 10.50
N ALA A 86 4.24 17.85 11.83
CA ALA A 86 4.82 18.86 12.72
C ALA A 86 6.34 19.02 12.53
N VAL A 87 7.07 17.92 12.36
CA VAL A 87 8.53 17.95 12.11
C VAL A 87 8.88 18.61 10.79
N ASN A 88 8.07 18.41 9.74
CA ASN A 88 8.29 19.01 8.44
C ASN A 88 7.72 20.43 8.33
N GLY A 89 6.90 20.86 9.30
CA GLY A 89 6.15 22.10 9.22
C GLY A 89 5.10 22.07 8.11
N TRP A 90 4.58 20.89 7.77
CA TRP A 90 3.64 20.70 6.68
C TRP A 90 2.20 20.79 7.15
N SER A 91 1.38 21.46 6.34
CA SER A 91 -0.07 21.34 6.35
C SER A 91 -0.52 20.05 5.65
N ILE A 92 -1.78 19.68 5.87
CA ILE A 92 -2.41 18.55 5.16
C ILE A 92 -2.39 18.78 3.63
N GLY A 93 -2.54 20.02 3.17
CA GLY A 93 -2.50 20.35 1.75
C GLY A 93 -1.11 20.18 1.11
N GLU A 94 -0.04 20.45 1.86
CA GLU A 94 1.33 20.20 1.39
C GLU A 94 1.64 18.71 1.34
N TRP A 95 1.12 17.94 2.29
CA TRP A 95 1.21 16.48 2.26
C TRP A 95 0.43 15.87 1.09
N ASP A 96 -0.81 16.32 0.87
CA ASP A 96 -1.67 15.90 -0.25
C ASP A 96 -1.03 16.23 -1.61
N ALA A 97 -0.34 17.36 -1.71
CA ALA A 97 0.32 17.80 -2.94
C ALA A 97 1.62 17.03 -3.29
N MET A 98 2.05 16.04 -2.49
CA MET A 98 3.26 15.26 -2.80
C MET A 98 3.17 14.48 -4.12
N TYR A 99 1.96 14.04 -4.48
CA TYR A 99 1.66 13.40 -5.75
C TYR A 99 0.16 13.49 -6.04
N GLU A 100 -0.23 13.34 -7.30
CA GLU A 100 -1.64 13.31 -7.71
C GLU A 100 -2.04 11.86 -7.99
N ASP A 101 -3.05 11.37 -7.25
CA ASP A 101 -3.64 10.06 -7.52
C ASP A 101 -4.27 10.03 -8.92
N LEU A 102 -4.06 8.93 -9.65
CA LEU A 102 -4.88 8.67 -10.83
C LEU A 102 -6.33 8.46 -10.38
N PRO A 103 -7.32 9.02 -11.10
CA PRO A 103 -8.70 8.64 -10.91
C PRO A 103 -8.85 7.12 -10.94
N SER A 104 -9.45 6.56 -9.89
CA SER A 104 -9.59 5.12 -9.71
C SER A 104 -11.00 4.72 -9.28
N ARG A 105 -11.38 3.49 -9.59
CA ARG A 105 -12.69 2.91 -9.30
C ARG A 105 -12.53 1.49 -8.77
N GLN A 106 -13.12 1.26 -7.60
CA GLN A 106 -13.25 -0.08 -7.03
C GLN A 106 -14.67 -0.60 -7.26
N GLY A 107 -14.76 -1.84 -7.74
CA GLY A 107 -16.00 -2.55 -8.01
C GLY A 107 -16.06 -3.89 -7.29
N LYS A 108 -17.27 -4.43 -7.15
CA LYS A 108 -17.54 -5.76 -6.62
C LYS A 108 -18.62 -6.43 -7.44
N ILE A 109 -18.36 -7.66 -7.88
CA ILE A 109 -19.35 -8.51 -8.56
C ILE A 109 -19.58 -9.75 -7.73
N PHE A 110 -20.84 -10.05 -7.43
CA PHE A 110 -21.20 -11.33 -6.81
C PHE A 110 -21.18 -12.42 -7.86
N VAL A 111 -20.52 -13.53 -7.55
CA VAL A 111 -20.39 -14.68 -8.42
C VAL A 111 -20.88 -15.93 -7.69
N LYS A 112 -21.30 -16.94 -8.44
CA LYS A 112 -21.74 -18.20 -7.83
C LYS A 112 -20.59 -18.95 -7.15
N ASP A 113 -19.41 -18.90 -7.76
CA ASP A 113 -18.19 -19.53 -7.25
C ASP A 113 -17.00 -18.63 -7.58
N ARG A 114 -16.39 -18.07 -6.53
CA ARG A 114 -15.23 -17.18 -6.68
C ARG A 114 -13.93 -17.92 -7.02
N THR A 115 -13.86 -19.23 -6.76
CA THR A 115 -12.64 -20.03 -6.94
C THR A 115 -12.30 -20.28 -8.42
N VAL A 116 -13.24 -19.99 -9.32
CA VAL A 116 -13.05 -19.98 -10.77
C VAL A 116 -12.03 -18.91 -11.20
N VAL A 117 -11.97 -17.78 -10.48
CA VAL A 117 -10.96 -16.75 -10.73
C VAL A 117 -9.73 -17.06 -9.88
N GLN A 118 -8.64 -17.40 -10.56
CA GLN A 118 -7.33 -17.60 -9.94
C GLN A 118 -6.40 -16.50 -10.40
N CYS A 119 -5.55 -16.01 -9.51
CA CYS A 119 -4.63 -14.90 -9.78
C CYS A 119 -3.19 -15.28 -9.49
N THR A 120 -2.26 -14.46 -9.96
CA THR A 120 -0.84 -14.50 -9.56
C THR A 120 -0.67 -14.35 -8.05
N ASP A 121 0.51 -14.69 -7.54
CA ASP A 121 0.82 -14.62 -6.12
C ASP A 121 0.61 -13.24 -5.50
N ASP A 122 0.82 -12.17 -6.28
CA ASP A 122 0.59 -10.78 -5.88
C ASP A 122 -0.83 -10.25 -6.21
N GLU A 123 -1.70 -11.10 -6.77
CA GLU A 123 -3.07 -10.79 -7.18
C GLU A 123 -3.21 -9.66 -8.22
N THR A 124 -2.15 -9.37 -8.98
CA THR A 124 -2.18 -8.30 -9.99
C THR A 124 -2.61 -8.77 -11.38
N ALA A 125 -2.62 -10.08 -11.64
CA ALA A 125 -3.09 -10.65 -12.90
C ALA A 125 -3.90 -11.94 -12.67
N ALA A 126 -4.90 -12.20 -13.51
CA ALA A 126 -5.64 -13.44 -13.56
C ALA A 126 -4.86 -14.54 -14.31
N ILE A 127 -4.87 -15.75 -13.76
CA ILE A 127 -4.33 -16.98 -14.37
C ILE A 127 -5.49 -17.79 -14.96
N ALA A 128 -6.64 -17.82 -14.28
CA ALA A 128 -7.83 -18.53 -14.71
C ALA A 128 -9.07 -17.63 -14.56
N PRO A 129 -10.03 -17.70 -15.49
CA PRO A 129 -9.95 -18.40 -16.78
C PRO A 129 -8.89 -17.77 -17.70
N ALA A 130 -8.31 -18.57 -18.60
CA ALA A 130 -7.13 -18.20 -19.39
C ALA A 130 -7.39 -17.00 -20.33
N GLU A 131 -8.66 -16.78 -20.68
CA GLU A 131 -9.11 -15.71 -21.56
C GLU A 131 -9.31 -14.37 -20.83
N LEU A 132 -9.41 -14.37 -19.49
CA LEU A 132 -9.76 -13.19 -18.70
C LEU A 132 -8.65 -12.15 -18.70
N GLN A 133 -7.39 -12.55 -18.43
CA GLN A 133 -6.29 -11.58 -18.42
C GLN A 133 -6.03 -10.95 -19.79
N PRO A 134 -5.98 -11.70 -20.91
CA PRO A 134 -5.90 -11.10 -22.25
C PRO A 134 -7.03 -10.11 -22.55
N ALA A 135 -8.25 -10.37 -22.07
CA ALA A 135 -9.38 -9.45 -22.23
C ALA A 135 -9.16 -8.15 -21.41
N ILE A 136 -8.70 -8.26 -20.16
CA ILE A 136 -8.36 -7.10 -19.31
C ILE A 136 -7.24 -6.28 -19.94
N ASP A 137 -6.17 -6.92 -20.42
CA ASP A 137 -5.02 -6.25 -21.04
C ASP A 137 -5.44 -5.44 -22.27
N ALA A 138 -6.32 -6.02 -23.11
CA ALA A 138 -6.86 -5.35 -24.29
C ALA A 138 -7.76 -4.14 -23.95
N LEU A 139 -8.45 -4.16 -22.81
CA LEU A 139 -9.23 -3.02 -22.32
C LEU A 139 -8.33 -1.92 -21.74
N VAL A 140 -7.34 -2.31 -20.93
CA VAL A 140 -6.35 -1.43 -20.33
C VAL A 140 -5.58 -0.66 -21.40
N ALA A 141 -5.15 -1.33 -22.48
CA ALA A 141 -4.39 -0.72 -23.57
C ALA A 141 -5.14 0.41 -24.32
N LYS A 142 -6.46 0.53 -24.16
CA LYS A 142 -7.29 1.59 -24.76
C LYS A 142 -7.28 2.89 -23.95
N ARG A 143 -6.75 2.89 -22.73
CA ARG A 143 -6.82 4.01 -21.78
C ARG A 143 -5.42 4.52 -21.46
N GLU A 144 -5.25 5.84 -21.50
CA GLU A 144 -4.00 6.47 -21.02
C GLU A 144 -3.86 6.24 -19.51
N CYS A 145 -2.65 5.85 -19.08
CA CYS A 145 -2.38 5.43 -17.70
C CYS A 145 -3.32 4.34 -17.18
N GLY A 146 -3.89 3.53 -18.09
CA GLY A 146 -4.80 2.46 -17.71
C GLY A 146 -4.11 1.40 -16.87
N ARG A 147 -4.73 1.00 -15.77
CA ARG A 147 -4.42 -0.24 -15.07
C ARG A 147 -5.70 -0.81 -14.49
N ALA A 148 -5.91 -2.11 -14.65
CA ALA A 148 -7.01 -2.81 -14.01
C ALA A 148 -6.60 -4.22 -13.65
N PHE A 149 -7.20 -4.74 -12.58
CA PHE A 149 -7.04 -6.13 -12.19
C PHE A 149 -8.29 -6.62 -11.46
N VAL A 150 -8.44 -7.92 -11.43
CA VAL A 150 -9.53 -8.61 -10.73
C VAL A 150 -8.95 -9.64 -9.79
N ARG A 151 -9.63 -9.84 -8.66
CA ARG A 151 -9.25 -10.87 -7.68
C ARG A 151 -10.44 -11.40 -6.91
N PRO A 152 -10.45 -12.69 -6.54
CA PRO A 152 -11.51 -13.22 -5.69
C PRO A 152 -11.46 -12.58 -4.30
N SER A 153 -12.62 -12.35 -3.70
CA SER A 153 -12.71 -11.91 -2.31
C SER A 153 -12.32 -13.06 -1.38
N GLY A 154 -11.59 -12.76 -0.30
CA GLY A 154 -11.23 -13.74 0.71
C GLY A 154 -12.42 -14.17 1.59
N THR A 155 -13.45 -13.32 1.68
CA THR A 155 -14.52 -13.43 2.70
C THR A 155 -15.92 -13.61 2.12
N GLU A 156 -16.10 -13.45 0.81
CA GLU A 156 -17.41 -13.44 0.15
C GLU A 156 -17.31 -14.14 -1.21
N ASP A 157 -18.40 -14.72 -1.71
CA ASP A 157 -18.52 -15.19 -3.10
C ASP A 157 -18.69 -14.01 -4.07
N ALA A 158 -17.59 -13.28 -4.20
CA ALA A 158 -17.48 -12.10 -5.03
C ALA A 158 -16.07 -11.97 -5.63
N VAL A 159 -16.00 -11.29 -6.76
CA VAL A 159 -14.76 -10.83 -7.39
C VAL A 159 -14.67 -9.33 -7.24
N ARG A 160 -13.52 -8.85 -6.76
CA ARG A 160 -13.21 -7.42 -6.65
C ARG A 160 -12.55 -6.96 -7.93
N ILE A 161 -12.90 -5.77 -8.36
CA ILE A 161 -12.36 -5.10 -9.53
C ILE A 161 -11.72 -3.82 -9.06
N TYR A 162 -10.54 -3.55 -9.58
CA TYR A 162 -9.89 -2.26 -9.49
C TYR A 162 -9.57 -1.78 -10.89
N ALA A 163 -9.84 -0.50 -11.16
CA ALA A 163 -9.37 0.17 -12.36
C ALA A 163 -8.91 1.60 -12.03
N GLU A 164 -7.87 2.07 -12.70
CA GLU A 164 -7.43 3.46 -12.70
C GLU A 164 -7.04 3.88 -14.12
N ALA A 165 -7.14 5.18 -14.41
CA ALA A 165 -6.79 5.76 -15.69
C ALA A 165 -6.49 7.26 -15.54
N LYS A 166 -6.05 7.91 -16.62
CA LYS A 166 -5.74 9.34 -16.62
C LYS A 166 -6.95 10.24 -16.28
N THR A 167 -8.16 9.81 -16.62
CA THR A 167 -9.40 10.56 -16.35
C THR A 167 -10.40 9.73 -15.56
N GLU A 168 -11.24 10.39 -14.76
CA GLU A 168 -12.32 9.73 -14.01
C GLU A 168 -13.28 8.97 -14.93
N LYS A 169 -13.60 9.56 -16.09
CA LYS A 169 -14.44 8.92 -17.10
C LYS A 169 -13.82 7.60 -17.57
N ASP A 170 -12.54 7.62 -17.93
CA ASP A 170 -11.85 6.41 -18.41
C ASP A 170 -11.72 5.35 -17.33
N ALA A 171 -11.45 5.74 -16.07
CA ALA A 171 -11.36 4.81 -14.95
C ALA A 171 -12.72 4.13 -14.67
N ASN A 172 -13.80 4.90 -14.71
CA ASN A 172 -15.16 4.38 -14.55
C ASN A 172 -15.57 3.45 -15.71
N GLU A 173 -15.28 3.84 -16.96
CA GLU A 173 -15.54 3.01 -18.14
C GLU A 173 -14.73 1.71 -18.10
N LEU A 174 -13.44 1.79 -17.77
CA LEU A 174 -12.56 0.63 -17.67
C LEU A 174 -13.05 -0.35 -16.59
N ALA A 175 -13.41 0.14 -15.40
CA ALA A 175 -13.98 -0.71 -14.35
C ALA A 175 -15.26 -1.43 -14.81
N PHE A 176 -16.12 -0.74 -15.56
CA PHE A 176 -17.36 -1.29 -16.08
C PHE A 176 -17.15 -2.28 -17.23
N GLU A 177 -16.17 -2.05 -18.10
CA GLU A 177 -15.82 -2.98 -19.18
C GLU A 177 -15.17 -4.25 -18.61
N VAL A 178 -14.25 -4.11 -17.65
CA VAL A 178 -13.63 -5.25 -16.94
C VAL A 178 -14.66 -6.05 -16.17
N ALA A 179 -15.69 -5.40 -15.62
CA ALA A 179 -16.81 -6.08 -14.96
C ALA A 179 -17.63 -7.00 -15.87
N LYS A 180 -17.56 -6.83 -17.20
CA LYS A 180 -18.32 -7.59 -18.18
C LYS A 180 -17.51 -8.67 -18.89
N ALA A 181 -16.17 -8.63 -18.76
CA ALA A 181 -15.26 -9.61 -19.34
C ALA A 181 -15.38 -10.95 -18.62
#